data_AF-A0A9R0XYC7-F1
#
_entry.id   AF-A0A9R0XYC7-F1
#
_cell.length_a   1.000
_cell.length_b   1.000
_cell.length_c   1.000
_cell.angle_alpha   90.00
_cell.angle_beta   90.00
_cell.angle_gamma   90.00
#
_symmetry.space_group_name_H-M   'P 1'
#
loop_
_entity.id
_entity.type
_entity.pdbx_description
1 polymer ?
#
loop_
_entity_poly.entity_id
_entity_poly.type
_entity_poly.pdbx_seq_one_letter_code
_entity_poly.pdbx_strand_id
1 'polypeptide(L)'
;MVSVNVGLVHYVLDHIYGTLLHRTKLGTPFFSRGWGGTKLDLLERMVKQLFPEAPCQNWPPTAVQPKWKTVWETKNSCLREGVFRTTCDERLIDALPPESHNARVAFLTPKDVSPEKMACVVHLAGTGDHSFERRLRLGGPLLKDNIATMVLESPYYGQRRPSMQHGAKLQCVSDLLLLGKATIDEARSLLYWLQAEAGYGKMGICGLSMGGVHAAMVGSLHPTPIATLPFLAPHSAVVPFCEGLYRHATAWEALREDAAALAKDATSLTEDAASGISIEQVKDRLWMTVIFLDTRSWSSRRHGRARKSGG
;
A
#
# COMPACT_ATOMS: atom_id res chain seq x y z
N MET A 1 -12.56 -43.53 -2.55
CA MET A 1 -11.61 -42.43 -2.82
C MET A 1 -12.21 -41.18 -2.20
N VAL A 2 -11.74 -40.76 -1.02
CA VAL A 2 -12.30 -39.61 -0.32
C VAL A 2 -11.84 -38.36 -1.08
N SER A 3 -12.76 -37.62 -1.70
CA SER A 3 -12.43 -36.32 -2.27
C SER A 3 -12.17 -35.37 -1.12
N VAL A 4 -10.90 -35.27 -0.71
CA VAL A 4 -10.49 -34.27 0.26
C VAL A 4 -10.78 -32.92 -0.37
N ASN A 5 -11.72 -32.17 0.19
CA ASN A 5 -12.06 -30.84 -0.27
C ASN A 5 -10.85 -29.94 0.05
N VAL A 6 -9.93 -29.84 -0.90
CA VAL A 6 -8.65 -29.15 -0.78
C VAL A 6 -8.84 -27.71 -0.29
N GLY A 7 -9.95 -27.06 -0.68
CA GLY A 7 -10.32 -25.72 -0.20
C GLY A 7 -10.66 -25.67 1.29
N LEU A 8 -11.34 -26.69 1.84
CA LEU A 8 -11.63 -26.79 3.27
C LEU A 8 -10.35 -27.04 4.08
N VAL A 9 -9.44 -27.87 3.54
CA VAL A 9 -8.14 -28.14 4.18
C VAL A 9 -7.27 -26.89 4.21
N HIS A 10 -7.18 -26.13 3.12
CA HIS A 10 -6.46 -24.85 3.11
C HIS A 10 -7.08 -23.84 4.06
N TYR A 11 -8.41 -23.74 4.11
CA TYR A 11 -9.10 -22.85 5.05
C TYR A 11 -8.79 -23.20 6.52
N VAL A 12 -8.84 -24.49 6.86
CA VAL A 12 -8.52 -24.98 8.21
C VAL A 12 -7.04 -24.77 8.53
N LEU A 13 -6.13 -25.01 7.59
CA LEU A 13 -4.70 -24.76 7.76
C LEU A 13 -4.39 -23.27 7.91
N ASP A 14 -5.02 -22.39 7.14
CA ASP A 14 -4.86 -20.93 7.28
C ASP A 14 -5.42 -20.43 8.62
N HIS A 15 -6.55 -21.00 9.06
CA HIS A 15 -7.08 -20.72 10.40
C HIS A 15 -6.14 -21.22 11.48
N ILE A 16 -5.62 -22.44 11.39
CA ILE A 16 -4.71 -22.99 12.39
C ILE A 16 -3.39 -22.22 12.38
N TYR A 17 -2.80 -21.94 11.22
CA TYR A 17 -1.55 -21.19 11.08
C TYR A 17 -1.71 -19.76 11.59
N GLY A 18 -2.76 -19.06 11.16
CA GLY A 18 -3.07 -17.71 11.61
C GLY A 18 -3.39 -17.65 13.11
N THR A 19 -4.16 -18.61 13.62
CA THR A 19 -4.51 -18.72 15.04
C THR A 19 -3.27 -19.05 15.86
N LEU A 20 -2.50 -20.05 15.48
CA LEU A 20 -1.31 -20.48 16.20
C LEU A 20 -0.28 -19.36 16.20
N LEU A 21 0.17 -18.86 15.05
CA LEU A 21 1.24 -17.84 15.02
C LEU A 21 0.86 -16.50 15.63
N HIS A 22 -0.39 -16.04 15.48
CA HIS A 22 -0.79 -14.73 16.00
C HIS A 22 -1.37 -14.80 17.42
N ARG A 23 -2.06 -15.87 17.82
CA ARG A 23 -2.55 -15.99 19.21
C ARG A 23 -1.48 -16.47 20.19
N THR A 24 -0.48 -17.22 19.75
CA THR A 24 0.62 -17.65 20.65
C THR A 24 1.68 -16.56 20.87
N LYS A 25 1.55 -15.39 20.24
CA LYS A 25 2.51 -14.26 20.33
C LYS A 25 3.98 -14.65 20.04
N LEU A 26 4.22 -15.74 19.31
CA LEU A 26 5.57 -16.23 18.98
C LEU A 26 6.34 -15.30 18.02
N GLY A 27 5.67 -14.33 17.40
CA GLY A 27 6.29 -13.32 16.53
C GLY A 27 6.02 -11.89 16.99
N THR A 28 6.84 -10.95 16.52
CA THR A 28 6.66 -9.51 16.80
C THR A 28 5.28 -9.04 16.32
N PRO A 29 4.48 -8.39 17.18
CA PRO A 29 3.19 -7.85 16.76
C PRO A 29 3.38 -6.62 15.86
N PHE A 30 2.34 -6.29 15.07
CA PHE A 30 2.20 -5.00 14.43
C PHE A 30 2.05 -3.90 15.48
N PHE A 31 2.58 -2.72 15.16
CA PHE A 31 2.43 -1.50 15.94
C PHE A 31 3.04 -1.56 17.34
N SER A 32 4.10 -2.36 17.50
CA SER A 32 4.78 -2.55 18.80
C SER A 32 5.42 -1.28 19.36
N ARG A 33 5.56 -0.22 18.55
CA ARG A 33 6.08 1.10 18.95
C ARG A 33 5.00 2.19 18.99
N GLY A 34 3.72 1.81 18.99
CA GLY A 34 2.63 2.75 19.21
C GLY A 34 2.05 3.38 17.93
N TRP A 35 1.52 4.59 18.07
CA TRP A 35 0.83 5.34 17.02
C TRP A 35 1.79 6.02 16.05
N GLY A 36 2.99 6.39 16.53
CA GLY A 36 4.01 7.07 15.75
C GLY A 36 4.04 8.60 15.90
N GLY A 37 3.38 9.14 16.93
CA GLY A 37 3.48 10.54 17.37
C GLY A 37 3.26 11.57 16.27
N THR A 38 4.19 12.52 16.16
CA THR A 38 4.12 13.66 15.22
C THR A 38 3.95 13.25 13.75
N LYS A 39 4.42 12.07 13.36
CA LYS A 39 4.22 11.53 12.01
C LYS A 39 2.76 11.23 11.74
N LEU A 40 2.04 10.68 12.72
CA LEU A 40 0.61 10.44 12.60
C LEU A 40 -0.16 11.75 12.55
N ASP A 41 0.18 12.72 13.40
CA ASP A 41 -0.47 14.04 13.40
C ASP A 41 -0.28 14.78 12.07
N LEU A 42 0.90 14.66 11.45
CA LEU A 42 1.14 15.16 10.10
C LEU A 42 0.20 14.50 9.09
N LEU A 43 0.12 13.18 9.09
CA LEU A 43 -0.74 12.42 8.18
C LEU A 43 -2.22 12.75 8.37
N GLU A 44 -2.71 12.82 9.61
CA GLU A 44 -4.11 13.18 9.90
C GLU A 44 -4.44 14.60 9.42
N ARG A 45 -3.51 15.55 9.58
CA ARG A 45 -3.66 16.91 9.03
C ARG A 45 -3.69 16.90 7.50
N MET A 46 -2.80 16.15 6.86
CA MET A 46 -2.78 16.03 5.40
C MET A 46 -4.04 15.37 4.86
N VAL A 47 -4.54 14.32 5.51
CA VAL A 47 -5.81 13.66 5.19
C VAL A 47 -6.95 14.68 5.27
N LYS A 48 -7.07 15.43 6.38
CA LYS A 48 -8.09 16.49 6.52
C LYS A 48 -8.00 17.56 5.42
N GLN A 49 -6.78 17.90 4.97
CA GLN A 49 -6.53 18.84 3.87
C GLN A 49 -6.77 18.27 2.46
N LEU A 50 -6.71 16.94 2.28
CA LEU A 50 -6.96 16.26 1.02
C LEU A 50 -8.45 15.93 0.80
N PHE A 51 -9.25 15.88 1.87
CA PHE A 51 -10.70 15.67 1.84
C PHE A 51 -11.57 16.89 2.26
N PRO A 52 -11.26 18.16 1.92
CA PRO A 52 -12.29 19.20 1.97
C PRO A 52 -13.42 18.78 1.03
N GLU A 53 -14.64 19.29 1.24
CA GLU A 53 -15.80 19.09 0.34
C GLU A 53 -15.58 19.61 -1.10
N ALA A 54 -14.38 20.06 -1.42
CA ALA A 54 -13.95 20.52 -2.72
C ALA A 54 -13.71 19.36 -3.71
N PRO A 55 -13.95 19.59 -5.01
CA PRO A 55 -13.75 18.59 -6.05
C PRO A 55 -12.33 18.03 -5.98
N CYS A 56 -12.18 16.70 -6.01
CA CYS A 56 -10.88 16.03 -6.13
C CYS A 56 -10.05 16.74 -7.20
N GLN A 57 -9.09 17.55 -6.77
CA GLN A 57 -8.19 18.23 -7.68
C GLN A 57 -7.40 17.13 -8.38
N ASN A 58 -7.49 17.10 -9.70
CA ASN A 58 -6.63 16.27 -10.54
C ASN A 58 -5.20 16.79 -10.37
N TRP A 59 -4.54 16.41 -9.28
CA TRP A 59 -3.12 16.70 -9.11
C TRP A 59 -2.37 15.93 -10.19
N PRO A 60 -1.68 16.63 -11.11
CA PRO A 60 -0.90 15.96 -12.14
C PRO A 60 0.14 15.10 -11.42
N PRO A 61 0.30 13.81 -11.80
CA PRO A 61 1.34 12.98 -11.21
C PRO A 61 2.72 13.63 -11.41
N THR A 62 3.54 13.61 -10.37
CA THR A 62 4.93 14.12 -10.47
C THR A 62 5.71 13.23 -11.44
N ALA A 63 6.35 13.85 -12.43
CA ALA A 63 7.21 13.15 -13.37
C ALA A 63 8.40 12.52 -12.63
N VAL A 64 8.76 11.30 -13.03
CA VAL A 64 9.91 10.56 -12.47
C VAL A 64 10.87 10.17 -13.57
N GLN A 65 12.15 10.04 -13.22
CA GLN A 65 13.18 9.53 -14.11
C GLN A 65 13.91 8.37 -13.44
N PRO A 66 13.39 7.13 -13.57
CA PRO A 66 14.07 5.98 -13.01
C PRO A 66 15.43 5.75 -13.67
N LYS A 67 16.47 5.59 -12.86
CA LYS A 67 17.80 5.19 -13.31
C LYS A 67 17.83 3.66 -13.44
N TRP A 68 17.96 3.17 -14.66
CA TRP A 68 17.85 1.75 -14.98
C TRP A 68 19.20 1.02 -14.99
N LYS A 69 19.19 -0.22 -14.50
CA LYS A 69 20.26 -1.21 -14.64
C LYS A 69 19.67 -2.48 -15.24
N THR A 70 20.24 -2.98 -16.32
CA THR A 70 19.85 -4.28 -16.89
C THR A 70 20.29 -5.41 -15.97
N VAL A 71 19.35 -6.25 -15.56
CA VAL A 71 19.61 -7.45 -14.74
C VAL A 71 19.92 -8.63 -15.65
N TRP A 72 19.09 -8.85 -16.67
CA TRP A 72 19.32 -9.83 -17.72
C TRP A 72 18.59 -9.43 -18.99
N GLU A 73 19.07 -9.96 -20.12
CA GLU A 73 18.48 -9.73 -21.42
C GLU A 73 18.55 -11.00 -22.26
N THR A 74 17.49 -11.25 -23.03
CA THR A 74 17.39 -12.33 -24.01
C THR A 74 17.11 -11.75 -25.40
N LYS A 75 16.91 -12.61 -26.40
CA LYS A 75 16.45 -12.15 -27.72
C LYS A 75 15.09 -11.45 -27.65
N ASN A 76 14.16 -11.98 -26.86
CA ASN A 76 12.75 -11.59 -26.91
C ASN A 76 12.28 -10.77 -25.69
N SER A 77 13.10 -10.65 -24.65
CA SER A 77 12.70 -9.97 -23.40
C SER A 77 13.89 -9.42 -22.62
N CYS A 78 13.63 -8.41 -21.80
CA CYS A 78 14.62 -7.74 -20.97
C CYS A 78 14.05 -7.48 -19.56
N LEU A 79 14.86 -7.72 -18.53
CA LEU A 79 14.57 -7.32 -17.16
C LEU A 79 15.54 -6.21 -16.73
N ARG A 80 14.98 -5.08 -16.34
CA ARG A 80 15.72 -3.94 -15.76
C ARG A 80 15.26 -3.68 -14.34
N GLU A 81 16.17 -3.24 -13.48
CA GLU A 81 15.84 -2.65 -12.18
C GLU A 81 16.11 -1.16 -12.23
N GLY A 82 15.16 -0.38 -11.70
CA GLY A 82 15.17 1.07 -11.69
C GLY A 82 15.13 1.61 -10.27
N VAL A 83 15.77 2.76 -10.07
CA VAL A 83 15.71 3.52 -8.81
C VAL A 83 15.37 4.98 -9.10
N PHE A 84 14.46 5.56 -8.33
CA PHE A 84 14.14 6.99 -8.38
C PHE A 84 13.80 7.52 -6.98
N ARG A 85 13.93 8.84 -6.78
CA ARG A 85 13.52 9.51 -5.54
C ARG A 85 12.00 9.40 -5.39
N THR A 86 11.50 9.06 -4.20
CA THR A 86 10.04 9.04 -3.95
C THR A 86 9.40 10.39 -4.30
N THR A 87 8.18 10.37 -4.81
CA THR A 87 7.45 11.57 -5.25
C THR A 87 6.55 12.18 -4.18
N CYS A 88 6.69 11.72 -2.94
CA CYS A 88 5.99 12.28 -1.79
C CYS A 88 6.43 13.73 -1.51
N ASP A 89 5.55 14.49 -0.85
CA ASP A 89 5.88 15.82 -0.27
C ASP A 89 7.09 15.71 0.67
N GLU A 90 7.96 16.73 0.70
CA GLU A 90 9.18 16.74 1.54
C GLU A 90 8.88 16.46 3.02
N ARG A 91 7.75 16.93 3.55
CA ARG A 91 7.35 16.63 4.95
C ARG A 91 7.07 15.14 5.17
N LEU A 92 6.53 14.46 4.16
CA LEU A 92 6.31 13.01 4.22
C LEU A 92 7.61 12.24 4.05
N ILE A 93 8.53 12.74 3.23
CA ILE A 93 9.88 12.19 3.08
C ILE A 93 10.61 12.19 4.43
N ASP A 94 10.52 13.28 5.19
CA ASP A 94 11.10 13.38 6.54
C ASP A 94 10.46 12.38 7.53
N ALA A 95 9.18 12.04 7.32
CA ALA A 95 8.49 11.04 8.12
C ALA A 95 8.82 9.60 7.71
N LEU A 96 9.21 9.37 6.45
CA LEU A 96 9.60 8.06 5.93
C LEU A 96 10.98 7.62 6.48
N PRO A 97 11.20 6.32 6.65
CA PRO A 97 12.53 5.82 6.97
C PRO A 97 13.50 6.10 5.82
N PRO A 98 14.79 6.38 6.09
CA PRO A 98 15.79 6.66 5.06
C PRO A 98 15.89 5.58 3.98
N GLU A 99 15.65 4.31 4.32
CA GLU A 99 15.66 3.20 3.37
C GLU A 99 14.52 3.30 2.33
N SER A 100 13.43 4.00 2.67
CA SER A 100 12.27 4.21 1.77
C SER A 100 12.33 5.51 0.96
N HIS A 101 13.39 6.30 1.12
CA HIS A 101 13.59 7.56 0.41
C HIS A 101 13.72 7.40 -1.11
N ASN A 102 14.21 6.25 -1.54
CA ASN A 102 14.31 5.90 -2.95
C ASN A 102 13.36 4.74 -3.26
N ALA A 103 12.50 4.95 -4.25
CA ALA A 103 11.65 3.91 -4.80
C ALA A 103 12.47 2.97 -5.68
N ARG A 104 12.16 1.68 -5.58
CA ARG A 104 12.78 0.61 -6.38
C ARG A 104 11.73 -0.07 -7.22
N VAL A 105 12.05 -0.31 -8.49
CA VAL A 105 11.14 -0.90 -9.46
C VAL A 105 11.86 -1.95 -10.31
N ALA A 106 11.22 -3.08 -10.57
CA ALA A 106 11.66 -4.02 -11.60
C ALA A 106 10.77 -3.88 -12.83
N PHE A 107 11.34 -3.98 -14.02
CA PHE A 107 10.64 -3.77 -15.27
C PHE A 107 10.98 -4.86 -16.27
N LEU A 108 10.02 -5.75 -16.48
CA LEU A 108 10.08 -6.87 -17.43
C LEU A 108 9.35 -6.47 -18.71
N THR A 109 10.09 -6.36 -19.81
CA THR A 109 9.55 -5.88 -21.10
C THR A 109 9.82 -6.88 -22.22
N PRO A 110 8.88 -7.08 -23.17
CA PRO A 110 9.18 -7.77 -24.41
C PRO A 110 10.11 -6.90 -25.27
N LYS A 111 10.84 -7.54 -26.19
CA LYS A 111 11.72 -6.87 -27.16
C LYS A 111 11.08 -6.85 -28.54
N ASP A 112 11.59 -5.97 -29.40
CA ASP A 112 11.21 -5.83 -30.81
C ASP A 112 9.75 -5.43 -31.05
N VAL A 113 9.09 -4.91 -30.00
CA VAL A 113 7.76 -4.31 -30.07
C VAL A 113 7.86 -2.85 -29.63
N SER A 114 7.29 -1.97 -30.42
CA SER A 114 7.30 -0.55 -30.14
C SER A 114 6.32 -0.22 -28.99
N PRO A 115 6.68 0.71 -28.06
CA PRO A 115 5.88 0.98 -26.86
C PRO A 115 4.41 1.31 -27.11
N GLU A 116 4.10 2.00 -28.20
CA GLU A 116 2.74 2.38 -28.57
C GLU A 116 1.85 1.17 -28.89
N LYS A 117 2.45 0.03 -29.22
CA LYS A 117 1.76 -1.26 -29.44
C LYS A 117 1.78 -2.17 -28.20
N MET A 118 2.45 -1.77 -27.13
CA MET A 118 2.54 -2.53 -25.89
C MET A 118 1.52 -2.05 -24.86
N ALA A 119 1.12 -2.98 -23.99
CA ALA A 119 0.52 -2.63 -22.71
C ALA A 119 1.57 -2.74 -21.59
N CYS A 120 1.36 -2.05 -20.48
CA CYS A 120 2.15 -2.25 -19.27
C CYS A 120 1.25 -2.32 -18.05
N VAL A 121 1.46 -3.32 -17.18
CA VAL A 121 0.75 -3.42 -15.90
C VAL A 121 1.73 -3.16 -14.75
N VAL A 122 1.35 -2.23 -13.87
CA VAL A 122 2.08 -1.96 -12.62
C VAL A 122 1.56 -2.89 -11.51
N HIS A 123 2.45 -3.63 -10.85
CA HIS A 123 2.13 -4.63 -9.84
C HIS A 123 2.51 -4.14 -8.44
N LEU A 124 1.51 -3.96 -7.58
CA LEU A 124 1.67 -3.54 -6.20
C LEU A 124 1.72 -4.73 -5.23
N ALA A 125 2.57 -4.60 -4.21
CA ALA A 125 2.87 -5.66 -3.26
C ALA A 125 1.72 -5.85 -2.25
N GLY A 126 1.42 -7.11 -1.92
CA GLY A 126 0.63 -7.45 -0.73
C GLY A 126 1.46 -7.40 0.55
N THR A 127 0.82 -7.59 1.71
CA THR A 127 1.54 -7.61 2.99
C THR A 127 2.60 -8.71 3.02
N GLY A 128 3.85 -8.34 3.30
CA GLY A 128 4.98 -9.26 3.35
C GLY A 128 5.51 -9.73 1.99
N ASP A 129 5.05 -9.13 0.89
CA ASP A 129 5.67 -9.35 -0.41
C ASP A 129 6.90 -8.45 -0.59
N HIS A 130 8.03 -8.93 -0.06
CA HIS A 130 9.23 -8.12 0.11
C HIS A 130 9.97 -7.79 -1.19
N SER A 131 10.08 -8.71 -2.14
CA SER A 131 10.89 -8.54 -3.36
C SER A 131 10.04 -8.50 -4.63
N PHE A 132 10.68 -8.50 -5.80
CA PHE A 132 10.00 -8.49 -7.09
C PHE A 132 9.52 -9.86 -7.56
N GLU A 133 10.17 -10.94 -7.12
CA GLU A 133 10.13 -12.25 -7.79
C GLU A 133 8.73 -12.83 -7.95
N ARG A 134 7.92 -12.83 -6.88
CA ARG A 134 6.56 -13.39 -6.92
C ARG A 134 5.69 -12.71 -7.97
N ARG A 135 5.81 -11.39 -8.08
CA ARG A 135 5.05 -10.58 -9.05
C ARG A 135 5.62 -10.69 -10.46
N LEU A 136 6.95 -10.82 -10.61
CA LEU A 136 7.57 -11.06 -11.92
C LEU A 136 7.16 -12.41 -12.52
N ARG A 137 6.89 -13.44 -11.71
CA ARG A 137 6.34 -14.73 -12.20
C ARG A 137 4.96 -14.58 -12.83
N LEU A 138 4.15 -13.62 -12.38
CA LEU A 138 2.87 -13.29 -13.01
C LEU A 138 3.07 -12.58 -14.37
N GLY A 139 4.17 -11.85 -14.52
CA GLY A 139 4.50 -11.10 -15.74
C GLY A 139 5.08 -11.92 -16.87
N GLY A 140 5.79 -13.02 -16.58
CA GLY A 140 6.43 -13.86 -17.59
C GLY A 140 5.48 -14.34 -18.72
N PRO A 141 4.31 -14.91 -18.40
CA PRO A 141 3.32 -15.31 -19.41
C PRO A 141 2.79 -14.13 -20.25
N LEU A 142 2.67 -12.94 -19.66
CA LEU A 142 2.10 -11.75 -20.29
C LEU A 142 2.97 -11.19 -21.43
N LEU A 143 4.26 -11.53 -21.44
CA LEU A 143 5.17 -11.14 -22.52
C LEU A 143 4.74 -11.64 -23.90
N LYS A 144 4.03 -12.78 -23.96
CA LYS A 144 3.51 -13.35 -25.22
C LYS A 144 2.43 -12.49 -25.87
N ASP A 145 1.77 -11.66 -25.07
CA ASP A 145 0.67 -10.79 -25.47
C ASP A 145 1.13 -9.32 -25.60
N ASN A 146 2.45 -9.07 -25.66
CA ASN A 146 3.05 -7.74 -25.68
C ASN A 146 2.70 -6.87 -24.47
N ILE A 147 2.53 -7.52 -23.30
CA ILE A 147 2.23 -6.85 -22.04
C ILE A 147 3.49 -6.86 -21.17
N ALA A 148 4.06 -5.69 -20.96
CA ALA A 148 5.15 -5.48 -20.02
C ALA A 148 4.64 -5.50 -18.56
N THR A 149 5.52 -5.88 -17.64
CA THR A 149 5.23 -5.93 -16.20
C THR A 149 6.20 -5.06 -15.44
N MET A 150 5.66 -4.08 -14.72
CA MET A 150 6.43 -3.19 -13.84
C MET A 150 6.08 -3.49 -12.38
N VAL A 151 7.06 -3.83 -11.56
CA VAL A 151 6.85 -4.25 -10.17
C VAL A 151 7.46 -3.21 -9.23
N LEU A 152 6.62 -2.52 -8.45
CA LEU A 152 7.05 -1.52 -7.48
C LEU A 152 7.32 -2.17 -6.11
N GLU A 153 8.54 -2.05 -5.57
CA GLU A 153 8.83 -2.48 -4.20
C GLU A 153 8.23 -1.47 -3.23
N SER A 154 7.28 -1.90 -2.40
CA SER A 154 6.64 -1.00 -1.42
C SER A 154 7.66 -0.49 -0.40
N PRO A 155 7.50 0.76 0.10
CA PRO A 155 8.24 1.22 1.27
C PRO A 155 8.01 0.28 2.45
N TYR A 156 8.96 0.23 3.38
CA TYR A 156 9.01 -0.71 4.50
C TYR A 156 9.19 -2.20 4.13
N TYR A 157 9.34 -2.55 2.85
CA TYR A 157 9.56 -3.93 2.38
C TYR A 157 10.87 -4.06 1.59
N GLY A 158 11.33 -5.30 1.38
CA GLY A 158 12.55 -5.59 0.64
C GLY A 158 13.75 -4.79 1.11
N GLN A 159 14.40 -4.11 0.17
CA GLN A 159 15.54 -3.24 0.46
C GLN A 159 15.13 -1.88 1.04
N ARG A 160 13.83 -1.56 1.05
CA ARG A 160 13.25 -0.33 1.62
C ARG A 160 12.77 -0.52 3.06
N ARG A 161 13.03 -1.68 3.67
CA ARG A 161 12.63 -2.02 5.04
C ARG A 161 13.59 -1.42 6.07
N PRO A 162 13.10 -0.71 7.10
CA PRO A 162 13.92 -0.26 8.22
C PRO A 162 14.66 -1.41 8.90
N SER A 163 15.91 -1.19 9.31
CA SER A 163 16.76 -2.22 9.96
C SER A 163 16.11 -2.88 11.18
N MET A 164 15.38 -2.12 12.01
CA MET A 164 14.73 -2.60 13.22
C MET A 164 13.38 -3.30 12.97
N GLN A 165 12.87 -3.29 11.73
CA GLN A 165 11.59 -3.91 11.39
C GLN A 165 11.76 -5.39 11.04
N HIS A 166 10.96 -6.23 11.70
CA HIS A 166 10.97 -7.68 11.48
C HIS A 166 9.91 -8.07 10.46
N GLY A 167 10.34 -8.56 9.30
CA GLY A 167 9.43 -8.98 8.22
C GLY A 167 8.48 -7.85 7.81
N ALA A 168 7.18 -8.18 7.72
CA ALA A 168 6.13 -7.26 7.33
C ALA A 168 5.51 -6.45 8.48
N LYS A 169 6.00 -6.65 9.72
CA LYS A 169 5.38 -6.12 10.94
C LYS A 169 5.80 -4.67 11.14
N LEU A 170 4.99 -3.75 10.63
CA LEU A 170 5.17 -2.30 10.79
C LEU A 170 5.22 -1.92 12.27
N GLN A 171 6.10 -0.98 12.62
CA GLN A 171 6.38 -0.66 14.02
C GLN A 171 5.36 0.33 14.60
N CYS A 172 4.84 1.24 13.78
CA CYS A 172 3.87 2.26 14.18
C CYS A 172 2.63 2.26 13.27
N VAL A 173 1.50 2.78 13.76
CA VAL A 173 0.29 2.98 12.93
C VAL A 173 0.57 3.98 11.79
N SER A 174 1.36 5.02 12.05
CA SER A 174 1.79 5.98 11.02
C SER A 174 2.55 5.32 9.86
N ASP A 175 3.34 4.28 10.11
CA ASP A 175 4.08 3.56 9.08
C ASP A 175 3.14 2.92 8.05
N LEU A 176 1.96 2.44 8.49
CA LEU A 176 0.94 1.88 7.59
C LEU A 176 0.41 2.92 6.61
N LEU A 177 0.12 4.12 7.12
CA LEU A 177 -0.40 5.21 6.30
C LEU A 177 0.68 5.78 5.36
N LEU A 178 1.92 5.93 5.87
CA LEU A 178 3.07 6.34 5.06
C LEU A 178 3.33 5.33 3.93
N LEU A 179 3.27 4.03 4.24
CA LEU A 179 3.44 2.97 3.25
C LEU A 179 2.41 3.12 2.13
N GLY A 180 1.13 3.25 2.49
CA GLY A 180 0.04 3.39 1.53
C GLY A 180 0.19 4.65 0.67
N LYS A 181 0.42 5.81 1.30
CA LYS A 181 0.53 7.09 0.59
C LYS A 181 1.69 7.08 -0.41
N ALA A 182 2.88 6.65 0.02
CA ALA A 182 4.04 6.61 -0.86
C ALA A 182 3.87 5.60 -2.00
N THR A 183 3.29 4.42 -1.73
CA THR A 183 3.00 3.43 -2.78
C THR A 183 2.05 4.01 -3.84
N ILE A 184 1.01 4.73 -3.42
CA ILE A 184 0.01 5.32 -4.32
C ILE A 184 0.64 6.41 -5.19
N ASP A 185 1.41 7.32 -4.59
CA ASP A 185 2.07 8.42 -5.32
C ASP A 185 3.11 7.91 -6.31
N GLU A 186 3.97 6.99 -5.87
CA GLU A 186 5.00 6.39 -6.72
C GLU A 186 4.39 5.62 -7.88
N ALA A 187 3.32 4.86 -7.64
CA ALA A 187 2.62 4.13 -8.70
C ALA A 187 1.96 5.07 -9.72
N ARG A 188 1.36 6.17 -9.26
CA ARG A 188 0.79 7.20 -10.15
C ARG A 188 1.87 7.85 -11.01
N SER A 189 3.02 8.15 -10.43
CA SER A 189 4.17 8.71 -11.15
C SER A 189 4.74 7.75 -12.18
N LEU A 190 4.83 6.45 -11.86
CA LEU A 190 5.27 5.42 -12.81
C LEU A 190 4.29 5.24 -13.98
N LEU A 191 2.98 5.26 -13.71
CA LEU A 191 1.96 5.24 -14.77
C LEU A 191 2.07 6.48 -15.67
N TYR A 192 2.28 7.66 -15.08
CA TYR A 192 2.52 8.87 -15.86
C TYR A 192 3.78 8.77 -16.72
N TRP A 193 4.89 8.26 -16.17
CA TRP A 193 6.12 8.02 -16.93
C TRP A 193 5.90 7.02 -18.08
N LEU A 194 5.16 5.93 -17.84
CA LEU A 194 4.82 4.95 -18.87
C LEU A 194 4.06 5.60 -20.04
N GLN A 195 3.14 6.51 -19.75
CA GLN A 195 2.35 7.21 -20.76
C GLN A 195 3.15 8.30 -21.48
N ALA A 196 3.71 9.24 -20.73
CA ALA A 196 4.24 10.49 -21.25
C ALA A 196 5.66 10.34 -21.81
N GLU A 197 6.49 9.53 -21.18
CA GLU A 197 7.92 9.42 -21.53
C GLU A 197 8.21 8.12 -22.29
N ALA A 198 7.70 7.00 -21.81
CA ALA A 198 7.96 5.69 -22.43
C ALA A 198 7.02 5.39 -23.62
N GLY A 199 5.90 6.10 -23.75
CA GLY A 199 5.00 6.01 -24.91
C GLY A 199 4.12 4.76 -24.96
N TYR A 200 3.79 4.13 -23.82
CA TYR A 200 2.96 2.92 -23.80
C TYR A 200 1.51 3.20 -24.24
N GLY A 201 1.00 2.35 -25.13
CA GLY A 201 -0.36 2.53 -25.69
C GLY A 201 -1.49 2.19 -24.71
N LYS A 202 -1.27 1.22 -23.81
CA LYS A 202 -2.24 0.82 -22.78
C LYS A 202 -1.56 0.64 -21.44
N MET A 203 -2.25 1.01 -20.37
CA MET A 203 -1.74 0.88 -19.00
C MET A 203 -2.74 0.17 -18.11
N GLY A 204 -2.21 -0.58 -17.15
CA GLY A 204 -2.97 -1.18 -16.09
C GLY A 204 -2.25 -1.12 -14.75
N ILE A 205 -3.02 -1.35 -13.70
CA ILE A 205 -2.50 -1.52 -12.35
C ILE A 205 -3.21 -2.67 -11.65
N CYS A 206 -2.44 -3.48 -10.95
CA CYS A 206 -2.97 -4.58 -10.16
C CYS A 206 -2.24 -4.72 -8.82
N GLY A 207 -2.83 -5.44 -7.88
CA GLY A 207 -2.16 -5.79 -6.64
C GLY A 207 -2.96 -6.79 -5.83
N LEU A 208 -2.27 -7.47 -4.92
CA LEU A 208 -2.84 -8.50 -4.05
C LEU A 208 -3.09 -7.94 -2.64
N SER A 209 -4.26 -8.21 -2.06
CA SER A 209 -4.62 -7.83 -0.69
C SER A 209 -4.41 -6.31 -0.46
N MET A 210 -3.50 -5.90 0.42
CA MET A 210 -3.09 -4.50 0.59
C MET A 210 -2.72 -3.81 -0.73
N GLY A 211 -1.97 -4.49 -1.61
CA GLY A 211 -1.62 -3.96 -2.93
C GLY A 211 -2.85 -3.77 -3.82
N GLY A 212 -3.89 -4.58 -3.64
CA GLY A 212 -5.15 -4.44 -4.36
C GLY A 212 -5.95 -3.22 -3.90
N VAL A 213 -5.94 -2.90 -2.60
CA VAL A 213 -6.48 -1.64 -2.05
C VAL A 213 -5.80 -0.44 -2.71
N HIS A 214 -4.46 -0.44 -2.73
CA HIS A 214 -3.69 0.63 -3.36
C HIS A 214 -3.95 0.71 -4.87
N ALA A 215 -4.07 -0.42 -5.57
CA ALA A 215 -4.38 -0.45 -7.00
C ALA A 215 -5.75 0.18 -7.30
N ALA A 216 -6.77 -0.12 -6.47
CA ALA A 216 -8.09 0.49 -6.58
C ALA A 216 -8.03 2.01 -6.34
N MET A 217 -7.29 2.47 -5.33
CA MET A 217 -7.09 3.89 -5.07
C MET A 217 -6.38 4.60 -6.23
N VAL A 218 -5.29 4.04 -6.74
CA VAL A 218 -4.56 4.59 -7.90
C VAL A 218 -5.46 4.65 -9.13
N GLY A 219 -6.21 3.59 -9.44
CA GLY A 219 -7.16 3.57 -10.56
C GLY A 219 -8.29 4.60 -10.44
N SER A 220 -8.74 4.90 -9.21
CA SER A 220 -9.73 5.95 -8.94
C SER A 220 -9.16 7.36 -9.12
N LEU A 221 -7.86 7.51 -8.88
CA LEU A 221 -7.11 8.76 -8.89
C LEU A 221 -6.47 9.10 -10.24
N HIS A 222 -6.33 8.11 -11.13
CA HIS A 222 -5.67 8.31 -12.41
C HIS A 222 -6.54 9.22 -13.32
N PRO A 223 -5.94 10.22 -14.00
CA PRO A 223 -6.69 11.18 -14.81
C PRO A 223 -7.36 10.56 -16.05
N THR A 224 -6.80 9.46 -16.56
CA THR A 224 -7.33 8.72 -17.71
C THR A 224 -7.82 7.33 -17.28
N PRO A 225 -8.67 6.66 -18.09
CA PRO A 225 -9.06 5.28 -17.82
C PRO A 225 -7.86 4.32 -17.94
N ILE A 226 -7.59 3.55 -16.89
CA ILE A 226 -6.61 2.46 -16.89
C ILE A 226 -7.25 1.17 -16.42
N ALA A 227 -6.76 0.03 -16.93
CA ALA A 227 -7.21 -1.27 -16.45
C ALA A 227 -6.82 -1.43 -14.97
N THR A 228 -7.79 -1.67 -14.09
CA THR A 228 -7.54 -1.75 -12.63
C THR A 228 -8.01 -3.10 -12.11
N LEU A 229 -7.09 -3.88 -11.53
CA LEU A 229 -7.35 -5.25 -11.07
C LEU A 229 -6.93 -5.45 -9.61
N PRO A 230 -7.83 -5.20 -8.65
CA PRO A 230 -7.58 -5.49 -7.23
C PRO A 230 -7.84 -6.98 -6.93
N PHE A 231 -6.79 -7.75 -6.63
CA PHE A 231 -6.89 -9.17 -6.27
C PHE A 231 -7.04 -9.35 -4.76
N LEU A 232 -8.08 -10.07 -4.32
CA LEU A 232 -8.32 -10.41 -2.90
C LEU A 232 -8.19 -9.21 -1.96
N ALA A 233 -8.58 -8.03 -2.44
CA ALA A 233 -8.43 -6.78 -1.72
C ALA A 233 -9.55 -6.67 -0.67
N PRO A 234 -9.23 -6.46 0.62
CA PRO A 234 -10.24 -5.97 1.55
C PRO A 234 -10.69 -4.58 1.08
N HIS A 235 -11.89 -4.14 1.44
CA HIS A 235 -12.32 -2.79 1.04
C HIS A 235 -11.61 -1.69 1.84
N SER A 236 -11.08 -2.01 3.04
CA SER A 236 -10.37 -1.10 3.95
C SER A 236 -9.35 -1.87 4.80
N ALA A 237 -8.37 -1.16 5.37
CA ALA A 237 -7.45 -1.69 6.37
C ALA A 237 -8.15 -2.02 7.71
N VAL A 238 -9.37 -1.50 7.94
CA VAL A 238 -10.23 -1.90 9.08
C VAL A 238 -10.46 -3.41 9.07
N VAL A 239 -10.74 -4.00 7.91
CA VAL A 239 -11.10 -5.42 7.79
C VAL A 239 -10.00 -6.32 8.36
N PRO A 240 -8.72 -6.23 7.96
CA PRO A 240 -7.69 -7.09 8.54
C PRO A 240 -7.34 -6.73 9.99
N PHE A 241 -7.27 -5.45 10.36
CA PHE A 241 -6.71 -5.02 11.66
C PHE A 241 -7.72 -4.95 12.81
N CYS A 242 -8.99 -4.63 12.54
CA CYS A 242 -10.03 -4.48 13.55
C CYS A 242 -10.93 -5.73 13.60
N GLU A 243 -11.34 -6.25 12.45
CA GLU A 243 -12.33 -7.33 12.35
C GLU A 243 -11.68 -8.71 12.11
N GLY A 244 -10.57 -8.74 11.40
CA GLY A 244 -9.93 -9.93 10.86
C GLY A 244 -8.73 -10.42 11.65
N LEU A 245 -7.88 -11.20 10.98
CA LEU A 245 -6.82 -11.97 11.64
C LEU A 245 -5.74 -11.09 12.30
N TYR A 246 -5.44 -9.90 11.74
CA TYR A 246 -4.41 -9.04 12.29
C TYR A 246 -4.81 -8.39 13.61
N ARG A 247 -6.08 -8.43 14.01
CA ARG A 247 -6.49 -8.02 15.37
C ARG A 247 -5.76 -8.83 16.46
N HIS A 248 -5.39 -10.08 16.19
CA HIS A 248 -4.63 -10.90 17.13
C HIS A 248 -3.12 -10.63 17.07
N ALA A 249 -2.67 -10.00 15.97
CA ALA A 249 -1.28 -9.63 15.75
C ALA A 249 -0.99 -8.16 16.07
N THR A 250 -1.98 -7.36 16.48
CA THR A 250 -1.82 -5.95 16.84
C THR A 250 -1.39 -5.81 18.30
N ALA A 251 -0.39 -4.96 18.57
CA ALA A 251 0.08 -4.64 19.91
C ALA A 251 -0.87 -3.66 20.63
N TRP A 252 -2.08 -4.10 20.98
CA TRP A 252 -3.11 -3.24 21.59
C TRP A 252 -2.65 -2.55 22.88
N GLU A 253 -1.89 -3.25 23.72
CA GLU A 253 -1.35 -2.70 24.96
C GLU A 253 -0.34 -1.58 24.68
N ALA A 254 0.56 -1.75 23.70
CA ALA A 254 1.51 -0.72 23.30
C ALA A 254 0.80 0.53 22.73
N LEU A 255 -0.26 0.32 21.94
CA LEU A 255 -1.10 1.43 21.46
C LEU A 255 -1.83 2.15 22.61
N ARG A 256 -2.29 1.42 23.63
CA ARG A 256 -2.93 2.00 24.82
C ARG A 256 -1.94 2.81 25.65
N GLU A 257 -0.77 2.26 25.90
CA GLU A 257 0.29 2.91 26.66
C GLU A 257 0.78 4.19 25.97
N ASP A 258 1.02 4.13 24.66
CA ASP A 258 1.42 5.30 23.87
C ASP A 258 0.33 6.37 23.84
N ALA A 259 -0.95 5.97 23.70
CA ALA A 259 -2.06 6.92 23.79
C ALA A 259 -2.17 7.56 25.18
N ALA A 260 -1.93 6.79 26.25
CA ALA A 260 -2.01 7.28 27.62
C ALA A 260 -0.84 8.22 27.95
N ALA A 261 0.35 7.95 27.42
CA ALA A 261 1.51 8.84 27.54
C ALA A 261 1.24 10.19 26.87
N LEU A 262 0.73 10.19 25.62
CA LEU A 262 0.36 11.41 24.90
C LEU A 262 -0.73 12.21 25.62
N ALA A 263 -1.72 11.53 26.22
CA ALA A 263 -2.76 12.19 26.99
C ALA A 263 -2.20 12.87 28.24
N LYS A 264 -1.29 12.21 28.97
CA LYS A 264 -0.61 12.78 30.16
C LYS A 264 0.25 13.98 29.81
N ASP A 265 0.98 13.94 28.71
CA ASP A 265 1.78 15.07 28.25
C ASP A 265 0.89 16.28 27.93
N ALA A 266 -0.30 16.04 27.33
CA ALA A 266 -1.28 17.08 27.05
C ALA A 266 -2.02 17.60 28.31
N THR A 267 -2.29 16.74 29.30
CA THR A 267 -2.99 17.10 30.56
C THR A 267 -2.05 17.49 31.70
N SER A 268 -0.74 17.59 31.48
CA SER A 268 0.20 18.24 32.42
C SER A 268 -0.14 19.72 32.72
N LEU A 269 -1.23 20.24 32.14
CA LEU A 269 -1.87 21.53 32.41
C LEU A 269 -3.18 21.48 33.23
N THR A 270 -3.72 20.30 33.59
CA THR A 270 -4.92 20.15 34.45
C THR A 270 -4.98 18.78 35.13
N GLU A 271 -5.15 18.74 36.46
CA GLU A 271 -4.97 17.56 37.33
C GLU A 271 -6.00 16.41 37.22
N ASP A 272 -7.05 16.52 36.39
CA ASP A 272 -8.24 15.64 36.46
C ASP A 272 -8.46 14.72 35.23
N ALA A 273 -7.47 13.91 34.84
CA ALA A 273 -7.69 12.87 33.82
C ALA A 273 -7.03 11.52 34.19
N ALA A 274 -7.34 11.00 35.37
CA ALA A 274 -6.87 9.69 35.85
C ALA A 274 -7.84 8.53 35.54
N SER A 275 -8.75 8.66 34.56
CA SER A 275 -9.42 7.49 33.98
C SER A 275 -8.56 6.96 32.83
N GLY A 276 -7.84 5.86 33.06
CA GLY A 276 -6.97 5.26 32.05
C GLY A 276 -7.71 4.96 30.74
N ILE A 277 -7.05 5.19 29.60
CA ILE A 277 -7.60 4.90 28.27
C ILE A 277 -7.91 3.40 28.16
N SER A 278 -9.14 3.05 27.81
CA SER A 278 -9.57 1.66 27.62
C SER A 278 -9.10 1.07 26.29
N ILE A 279 -9.01 -0.25 26.20
CA ILE A 279 -8.67 -0.95 24.95
C ILE A 279 -9.74 -0.74 23.86
N GLU A 280 -11.01 -0.59 24.23
CA GLU A 280 -12.07 -0.31 23.26
C GLU A 280 -11.89 1.08 22.63
N GLN A 281 -11.55 2.11 23.42
CA GLN A 281 -11.22 3.43 22.87
C GLN A 281 -10.02 3.40 21.92
N VAL A 282 -9.02 2.55 22.19
CA VAL A 282 -7.85 2.35 21.32
C VAL A 282 -8.25 1.68 20.00
N LYS A 283 -9.13 0.68 20.04
CA LYS A 283 -9.67 0.03 18.84
C LYS A 283 -10.49 1.00 18.00
N ASP A 284 -11.34 1.80 18.63
CA ASP A 284 -12.14 2.82 17.96
C ASP A 284 -11.26 3.87 17.29
N ARG A 285 -10.21 4.34 17.99
CA ARG A 285 -9.22 5.24 17.39
C ARG A 285 -8.57 4.62 16.17
N LEU A 286 -8.12 3.36 16.26
CA LEU A 286 -7.46 2.69 15.13
C LEU A 286 -8.43 2.56 13.95
N TRP A 287 -9.68 2.18 14.23
CA TRP A 287 -10.75 2.12 13.23
C TRP A 287 -10.91 3.45 12.51
N MET A 288 -11.02 4.56 13.25
CA MET A 288 -11.16 5.91 12.69
C MET A 288 -9.91 6.36 11.92
N THR A 289 -8.71 5.96 12.34
CA THR A 289 -7.47 6.30 11.64
C THR A 289 -7.37 5.59 10.29
N VAL A 290 -7.80 4.33 10.19
CA VAL A 290 -7.59 3.51 8.99
C VAL A 290 -8.82 3.40 8.08
N ILE A 291 -10.00 3.86 8.52
CA ILE A 291 -11.22 3.85 7.69
C ILE A 291 -11.11 4.76 6.45
N PHE A 292 -10.26 5.79 6.48
CA PHE A 292 -10.00 6.63 5.30
C PHE A 292 -9.42 5.85 4.12
N LEU A 293 -8.88 4.65 4.38
CA LEU A 293 -8.44 3.71 3.35
C LEU A 293 -9.61 2.89 2.75
N ASP A 294 -10.87 3.20 3.06
CA ASP A 294 -12.03 2.51 2.50
C ASP A 294 -12.29 2.90 1.05
N THR A 295 -11.96 2.00 0.13
CA THR A 295 -12.14 2.14 -1.32
C THR A 295 -13.59 2.40 -1.76
N ARG A 296 -14.60 2.05 -0.95
CA ARG A 296 -16.02 2.32 -1.28
C ARG A 296 -16.33 3.83 -1.25
N SER A 297 -15.73 4.55 -0.31
CA SER A 297 -15.87 6.00 -0.20
C SER A 297 -15.28 6.74 -1.41
N TRP A 298 -14.30 6.11 -2.08
CA TRP A 298 -13.67 6.60 -3.31
C TRP A 298 -14.50 6.28 -4.56
N SER A 299 -15.11 5.09 -4.63
CA SER A 299 -15.89 4.63 -5.80
C SER A 299 -17.24 5.35 -5.99
N SER A 300 -17.94 5.65 -4.89
CA SER A 300 -19.25 6.32 -4.87
C SER A 300 -19.17 7.76 -5.39
N ARG A 301 -18.03 8.43 -5.17
CA ARG A 301 -17.79 9.82 -5.60
C ARG A 301 -17.52 9.95 -7.11
N ARG A 302 -17.10 8.87 -7.80
CA ARG A 302 -16.97 8.84 -9.28
C ARG A 302 -18.33 8.64 -9.97
N HIS A 303 -19.17 7.76 -9.43
CA HIS A 303 -20.49 7.45 -10.03
C HIS A 303 -21.51 8.58 -9.89
N GLY A 304 -21.41 9.42 -8.85
CA GLY A 304 -22.20 10.64 -8.73
C GLY A 304 -21.93 11.69 -9.82
N ARG A 305 -20.81 11.57 -10.56
CA ARG A 305 -20.43 12.50 -11.65
C ARG A 305 -20.85 12.02 -13.04
N ALA A 306 -20.78 10.71 -13.32
CA ALA A 306 -21.19 10.18 -14.63
C ALA A 306 -22.69 10.41 -14.93
N ARG A 307 -23.53 10.57 -13.89
CA ARG A 307 -24.94 10.95 -14.03
C ARG A 307 -25.19 12.46 -14.21
N LYS A 308 -24.21 13.33 -13.97
CA LYS A 308 -24.38 14.79 -14.04
C LYS A 308 -23.77 15.44 -15.29
N SER A 309 -23.03 14.69 -16.12
CA SER A 309 -22.48 15.16 -17.40
C SER A 309 -23.26 14.67 -18.62
N GLY A 310 -24.46 14.13 -18.42
CA GLY A 310 -25.41 13.79 -19.48
C GLY A 310 -26.73 14.51 -19.20
N GLY A 311 -26.78 15.78 -19.57
CA GLY A 311 -27.94 16.67 -19.51
C GLY A 311 -27.71 17.82 -20.47
#